data_AF-A0A1Z3U8U2-F1
#
_entry.id   AF-A0A1Z3U8U2-F1
#
_cell.length_a   1.000
_cell.length_b   1.000
_cell.length_c   1.000
_cell.angle_alpha   90.00
_cell.angle_beta   90.00
_cell.angle_gamma   90.00
#
_symmetry.space_group_name_H-M   'P 1'
#
loop_
_entity.id
_entity.type
_entity.pdbx_description
1 polymer ?
#
loop_
_entity_poly.entity_id
_entity_poly.type
_entity_poly.pdbx_seq_one_letter_code
_entity_poly.pdbx_strand_id
1 'polypeptide(L)'
;MTQHPQNNWGSIRYDVRFDVYWVQAGDAKQQLFFCPWCGVRLPPSQRDRWFDALESQGVDVYSDLIPSAYQTGLWRGVASEPSGQKTWGEIEGRYFDFFDDDAAAGDPV
;
A
#
# COMPACT_ATOMS: atom_id res chain seq x y z
N MET A 1 -14.24 -3.70 3.72
CA MET A 1 -13.36 -4.19 2.65
C MET A 1 -12.21 -4.93 3.30
N THR A 2 -11.97 -6.18 2.91
CA THR A 2 -10.88 -6.99 3.45
C THR A 2 -9.54 -6.39 3.01
N GLN A 3 -8.61 -6.17 3.92
CA GLN A 3 -7.26 -5.69 3.57
C GLN A 3 -6.61 -6.68 2.59
N HIS A 4 -6.03 -6.18 1.50
CA HIS A 4 -5.40 -7.03 0.50
C HIS A 4 -4.05 -7.52 1.02
N PRO A 5 -3.70 -8.81 0.81
CA PRO A 5 -2.38 -9.34 1.18
C PRO A 5 -1.23 -8.72 0.36
N GLN A 6 -1.55 -7.97 -0.70
CA GLN A 6 -0.61 -7.20 -1.52
C GLN A 6 -0.36 -5.77 -1.01
N ASN A 7 -0.91 -5.40 0.15
CA ASN A 7 -0.68 -4.09 0.75
C ASN A 7 0.83 -3.81 0.89
N ASN A 8 1.23 -2.58 0.56
CA ASN A 8 2.61 -2.10 0.58
C ASN A 8 3.57 -2.75 -0.45
N TRP A 9 3.05 -3.35 -1.52
CA TRP A 9 3.89 -3.88 -2.60
C TRP A 9 4.40 -2.76 -3.53
N GLY A 10 5.70 -2.80 -3.84
CA GLY A 10 6.34 -1.90 -4.80
C GLY A 10 6.33 -0.45 -4.33
N SER A 11 5.67 0.44 -5.07
CA SER A 11 5.51 1.87 -4.76
C SER A 11 4.19 2.20 -4.04
N ILE A 12 3.25 1.26 -3.98
CA ILE A 12 1.96 1.44 -3.32
C ILE A 12 2.17 1.37 -1.82
N ARG A 13 1.55 2.27 -1.08
CA ARG A 13 1.60 2.34 0.38
C ARG A 13 0.19 2.45 0.95
N TYR A 14 -0.05 1.82 2.09
CA TYR A 14 -1.30 1.88 2.82
C TYR A 14 -1.11 2.54 4.18
N ASP A 15 -1.86 3.61 4.44
CA ASP A 15 -1.89 4.27 5.74
C ASP A 15 -3.12 3.82 6.53
N VAL A 16 -2.89 2.92 7.48
CA VAL A 16 -3.93 2.32 8.33
C VAL A 16 -4.65 3.35 9.20
N ARG A 17 -4.02 4.48 9.51
CA ARG A 17 -4.62 5.54 10.34
C ARG A 17 -5.83 6.12 9.64
N PHE A 18 -5.73 6.36 8.33
CA PHE A 18 -6.75 7.06 7.55
C PHE A 18 -7.51 6.16 6.57
N ASP A 19 -7.15 4.87 6.47
CA ASP A 19 -7.69 3.94 5.47
C ASP A 19 -7.44 4.40 4.03
N VAL A 20 -6.24 4.91 3.75
CA VAL A 20 -5.88 5.46 2.44
C VAL A 20 -4.73 4.72 1.80
N TYR A 21 -4.84 4.52 0.49
CA TYR A 21 -3.73 4.09 -0.33
C TYR A 21 -3.07 5.30 -0.97
N TRP A 22 -1.75 5.28 -1.07
CA TRP A 22 -0.98 6.35 -1.70
C TRP A 22 0.24 5.80 -2.42
N VAL A 23 0.77 6.59 -3.35
CA VAL A 23 2.02 6.32 -4.06
C VAL A 23 2.94 7.54 -3.96
N GLN A 24 4.25 7.31 -3.99
CA GLN A 24 5.23 8.38 -4.09
C GLN A 24 5.18 8.97 -5.50
N ALA A 25 5.03 10.28 -5.61
CA ALA A 25 4.99 11.03 -6.86
C ALA A 25 5.97 12.21 -6.77
N GLY A 26 7.25 11.97 -7.12
CA GLY A 26 8.33 12.92 -6.85
C GLY A 26 8.52 13.13 -5.35
N ASP A 27 8.49 14.38 -4.89
CA ASP A 27 8.54 14.74 -3.47
C ASP A 27 7.16 14.71 -2.79
N ALA A 28 6.09 14.51 -3.56
CA ALA A 28 4.72 14.49 -3.07
C ALA A 28 4.20 13.06 -2.85
N LYS A 29 3.12 12.95 -2.07
CA LYS A 29 2.34 11.73 -1.91
C LYS A 29 1.02 11.90 -2.65
N GLN A 30 0.74 11.02 -3.61
CA GLN A 30 -0.52 11.01 -4.33
C GLN A 30 -1.46 9.98 -3.71
N GLN A 31 -2.63 10.41 -3.24
CA GLN A 31 -3.67 9.50 -2.76
C GLN A 31 -4.33 8.78 -3.95
N LEU A 32 -4.65 7.50 -3.76
CA LEU A 32 -5.45 6.69 -4.67
C LEU A 32 -6.92 6.68 -4.23
N PHE A 33 -7.83 6.76 -5.19
CA PHE A 33 -9.29 6.71 -4.97
C PHE A 33 -9.92 5.38 -5.38
N PHE A 34 -9.17 4.54 -6.08
CA PHE A 34 -9.57 3.21 -6.51
C PHE A 34 -8.53 2.20 -6.03
N CYS A 35 -9.00 0.99 -5.72
CA CYS A 35 -8.14 -0.10 -5.31
C CYS A 35 -7.21 -0.48 -6.49
N PRO A 36 -5.87 -0.46 -6.31
CA PRO A 36 -4.94 -0.75 -7.40
C PRO A 36 -4.96 -2.22 -7.85
N TRP A 37 -5.57 -3.12 -7.07
CA TRP A 37 -5.65 -4.55 -7.40
C TRP A 37 -7.01 -4.95 -7.98
N CYS A 38 -8.10 -4.40 -7.45
CA CYS A 38 -9.45 -4.81 -7.82
C CYS A 38 -10.20 -3.76 -8.67
N GLY A 39 -9.68 -2.54 -8.78
CA GLY A 39 -10.33 -1.43 -9.48
C GLY A 39 -11.58 -0.86 -8.79
N VAL A 40 -12.01 -1.41 -7.65
CA VAL A 40 -13.19 -0.93 -6.92
C VAL A 40 -12.88 0.41 -6.25
N ARG A 41 -13.88 1.31 -6.21
CA ARG A 41 -13.76 2.60 -5.53
C ARG A 41 -13.48 2.40 -4.05
N LEU A 42 -12.45 3.07 -3.55
CA LEU A 42 -12.07 3.02 -2.14
C LEU A 42 -13.07 3.83 -1.30
N PRO A 43 -13.23 3.48 -0.01
CA PRO A 43 -13.99 4.29 0.93
C PRO A 43 -13.41 5.70 1.04
N PRO A 44 -14.19 6.69 1.48
CA PRO A 44 -13.67 8.01 1.78
C PRO A 44 -12.57 7.93 2.86
N SER A 45 -11.62 8.88 2.80
CA SER A 45 -10.55 8.96 3.79
C SER A 45 -11.12 9.23 5.17
N GLN A 46 -10.55 8.58 6.20
CA GLN A 46 -10.91 8.82 7.59
C GLN A 46 -10.17 10.01 8.21
N ARG A 47 -9.50 10.85 7.40
CA ARG A 47 -8.76 12.03 7.88
C ARG A 47 -9.64 13.02 8.62
N ASP A 48 -10.76 13.41 8.05
CA ASP A 48 -11.64 14.40 8.68
C ASP A 48 -12.11 13.89 10.06
N ARG A 49 -12.57 12.64 10.13
CA ARG A 49 -12.94 11.99 11.40
C ARG A 49 -11.79 11.92 12.40
N TRP A 50 -10.55 11.79 11.94
CA TRP A 50 -9.38 11.76 12.80
C TRP A 50 -9.11 13.15 13.41
N PHE A 51 -9.23 14.22 12.61
CA PHE A 51 -9.14 15.59 13.11
C PHE A 51 -10.25 15.89 14.10
N ASP A 52 -11.52 15.60 13.75
CA ASP A 52 -12.67 15.79 14.64
C ASP A 52 -12.48 15.07 15.98
N ALA A 53 -11.95 13.85 15.95
CA ALA A 53 -11.72 13.06 17.14
C ALA A 53 -10.62 13.66 18.04
N LEU A 54 -9.55 14.21 17.47
CA LEU A 54 -8.50 14.89 18.24
C LEU A 54 -8.97 16.24 18.78
N GLU A 55 -9.69 17.02 17.99
CA GLU A 55 -10.29 18.29 18.43
C GLU A 55 -11.28 18.06 19.57
N SER A 56 -12.07 16.97 19.52
CA SER A 56 -12.99 16.60 20.61
C SER A 56 -12.27 16.25 21.92
N GLN A 57 -11.00 15.85 21.84
CA GLN A 57 -10.14 15.60 22.99
C GLN A 57 -9.36 16.85 23.43
N GLY A 58 -9.51 17.97 22.73
CA GLY A 58 -8.79 19.20 22.96
C GLY A 58 -7.32 19.13 22.57
N VAL A 59 -6.93 18.21 21.68
CA VAL A 59 -5.56 18.07 21.20
C VAL A 59 -5.39 18.93 19.95
N ASP A 60 -4.50 19.91 20.01
CA ASP A 60 -4.09 20.66 18.83
C ASP A 60 -2.98 19.91 18.07
N VAL A 61 -3.31 19.39 16.90
CA VAL A 61 -2.40 18.65 16.00
C VAL A 61 -1.16 19.43 15.59
N TYR A 62 -1.14 20.77 15.71
CA TYR A 62 -0.01 21.60 15.34
C TYR A 62 0.96 21.87 16.49
N SER A 63 0.52 21.77 17.73
CA SER A 63 1.32 22.14 18.91
C SER A 63 1.48 21.00 19.92
N ASP A 64 0.50 20.10 20.01
CA ASP A 64 0.46 19.03 20.99
C ASP A 64 1.03 17.71 20.45
N LEU A 65 1.43 16.86 21.40
CA LEU A 65 1.82 15.48 21.10
C LEU A 65 0.58 14.65 20.78
N ILE A 66 0.52 14.13 19.56
CA ILE A 66 -0.56 13.24 19.11
C ILE A 66 -0.51 11.92 19.90
N PRO A 67 -1.61 11.49 20.55
CA PRO A 67 -1.62 10.24 21.30
C PRO A 67 -1.29 9.03 20.42
N SER A 68 -0.59 8.04 20.98
CA SER A 68 -0.09 6.87 20.23
C SER A 68 -1.19 6.07 19.51
N ALA A 69 -2.40 6.04 20.08
CA ALA A 69 -3.56 5.40 19.45
C ALA A 69 -3.95 6.05 18.11
N TYR A 70 -3.77 7.36 17.97
CA TYR A 70 -4.04 8.14 16.75
C TYR A 70 -2.90 8.08 15.73
N GLN A 71 -1.72 7.59 16.14
CA GLN A 71 -0.60 7.31 15.24
C GLN A 71 -0.71 5.92 14.59
N THR A 72 -1.70 5.12 14.94
CA THR A 72 -1.93 3.76 14.42
C THR A 72 -3.39 3.57 14.00
N GLY A 73 -3.79 2.35 13.64
CA GLY A 73 -5.20 2.01 13.39
C GLY A 73 -6.04 1.89 14.66
N LEU A 74 -5.42 1.95 15.85
CA LEU A 74 -6.07 1.64 17.13
C LEU A 74 -7.26 2.55 17.43
N TRP A 75 -7.17 3.84 17.10
CA TRP A 75 -8.28 4.77 17.29
C TRP A 75 -9.54 4.39 16.49
N ARG A 76 -9.41 3.61 15.41
CA ARG A 76 -10.52 3.05 14.62
C ARG A 76 -10.95 1.66 15.06
N GLY A 77 -10.30 1.08 16.07
CA GLY A 77 -10.48 -0.32 16.45
C GLY A 77 -9.83 -1.30 15.46
N VAL A 78 -8.88 -0.85 14.63
CA VAL A 78 -8.16 -1.69 13.67
C VAL A 78 -6.76 -1.96 14.22
N ALA A 79 -6.44 -3.23 14.49
CA ALA A 79 -5.06 -3.60 14.79
C ALA A 79 -4.19 -3.30 13.56
N SER A 80 -3.24 -2.38 13.70
CA SER A 80 -2.24 -2.15 12.66
C SER A 80 -1.20 -3.26 12.75
N GLU A 81 -1.39 -4.34 12.01
CA GLU A 81 -0.24 -5.18 11.70
C GLU A 81 0.64 -4.40 10.73
N PRO A 82 1.92 -4.15 11.03
CA PRO A 82 2.82 -3.65 10.00
C PRO A 82 2.81 -4.70 8.90
N SER A 83 2.42 -4.34 7.68
CA SER A 83 2.54 -5.28 6.56
C SER A 83 4.01 -5.69 6.51
N GLY A 84 4.29 -6.98 6.74
CA GLY A 84 5.65 -7.47 6.64
C GLY A 84 6.20 -7.05 5.28
N GLN A 85 7.29 -6.28 5.28
CA GLN A 85 8.07 -6.08 4.07
C GLN A 85 8.38 -7.46 3.52
N LYS A 86 7.77 -7.83 2.39
CA LYS A 86 8.20 -9.02 1.68
C LYS A 86 9.54 -8.66 1.05
N THR A 87 10.61 -9.07 1.72
CA THR A 87 11.92 -9.20 1.09
C THR A 87 11.74 -10.23 -0.01
N TRP A 88 11.54 -9.78 -1.24
CA TRP A 88 11.68 -10.66 -2.38
C TRP A 88 13.13 -11.18 -2.34
N GLY A 89 13.28 -12.49 -2.17
CA GLY A 89 14.57 -13.14 -2.39
C GLY A 89 15.01 -12.90 -3.83
N GLU A 90 16.32 -12.96 -4.05
CA GLU A 90 16.93 -12.96 -5.37
C GLU A 90 16.22 -14.00 -6.24
N ILE A 91 15.46 -13.55 -7.23
CA ILE A 91 14.89 -14.46 -8.22
C ILE A 91 16.10 -14.87 -9.05
N GLU A 92 16.62 -16.09 -8.84
CA GLU A 92 17.54 -16.74 -9.78
C GLU A 92 16.80 -16.94 -11.10
N GLY A 93 16.72 -15.87 -11.88
CA GLY A 93 16.06 -15.84 -13.17
C GLY A 93 16.94 -16.55 -14.17
N ARG A 94 16.55 -17.76 -14.59
CA ARG A 94 16.92 -18.26 -15.91
C ARG A 94 16.02 -17.54 -16.92
N TYR A 95 16.62 -16.76 -17.80
CA TYR A 95 15.92 -16.11 -18.91
C TYR A 95 15.30 -17.17 -19.82
N PHE A 96 14.00 -17.07 -20.09
CA PHE A 96 13.31 -17.89 -21.09
C PHE A 96 13.16 -17.04 -22.35
N ASP A 97 13.97 -17.32 -23.37
CA ASP A 97 13.83 -16.66 -24.66
C ASP A 97 12.71 -17.36 -25.46
N PHE A 98 11.67 -16.60 -25.82
CA PHE A 98 10.53 -17.13 -26.58
C PHE A 98 10.83 -17.31 -28.08
N PHE A 99 11.99 -16.85 -28.54
CA PHE A 99 12.39 -16.90 -29.96
C PHE A 99 13.45 -17.96 -30.29
N ASP A 100 13.85 -18.79 -29.31
CA ASP A 100 14.85 -19.85 -29.50
C ASP A 100 14.23 -21.23 -29.84
N ASP A 101 13.19 -21.26 -30.70
CA ASP A 101 12.63 -22.50 -31.25
C ASP A 101 12.73 -22.54 -32.79
N ASP A 102 13.87 -22.14 -33.36
CA ASP A 102 14.13 -22.27 -34.81
C ASP A 102 15.58 -22.68 -35.14
N ALA A 103 16.21 -23.49 -34.28
CA ALA A 103 17.53 -24.09 -34.57
C ALA A 103 17.56 -25.62 -34.43
N ALA A 104 16.41 -26.30 -34.60
CA ALA A 104 16.35 -27.75 -34.72
C ALA A 104 15.63 -28.22 -36.01
N ALA A 105 15.59 -27.38 -37.05
CA ALA A 105 15.40 -27.86 -38.40
C ALA A 105 16.75 -28.41 -38.89
N GLY A 106 17.09 -29.63 -38.46
CA GLY A 106 18.14 -30.40 -39.12
C GLY A 106 17.73 -30.63 -40.57
N ASP A 107 18.60 -30.26 -41.51
CA ASP A 107 18.48 -30.66 -42.91
C ASP A 107 18.45 -32.20 -43.00
N PRO A 108 17.41 -32.81 -43.59
CA PRO A 108 17.49 -34.18 -44.05
C PRO A 108 17.88 -34.20 -45.54
N VAL A 109 19.11 -34.67 -45.76
CA VAL A 109 19.69 -35.32 -46.96
C VAL A 109 20.17 -34.42 -48.11
#